data_AF-A0A940KM07-F1
#
_entry.id   AF-A0A940KM07-F1
#
_cell.length_a   1.000
_cell.length_b   1.000
_cell.length_c   1.000
_cell.angle_alpha   90.00
_cell.angle_beta   90.00
_cell.angle_gamma   90.00
#
_symmetry.space_group_name_H-M   'P 1'
#
loop_
_entity.id
_entity.type
_entity.pdbx_description
1 polymer ?
#
loop_
_entity_poly.entity_id
_entity_poly.type
_entity_poly.pdbx_seq_one_letter_code
_entity_poly.pdbx_strand_id
1 'polypeptide(L)' 'MMTEKQIREFIEWTEEKIRKGVSREEALETLVGAGILDWDGNYTKPYREMLNDAGIDA' A
#
# COMPACT_ATOMS: atom_id res chain seq x y z
N MET A 1 11.89 3.16 -9.49
CA MET A 1 11.69 3.29 -8.04
C MET A 1 10.73 4.44 -7.82
N MET A 2 9.66 4.25 -7.04
CA MET A 2 8.78 5.36 -6.69
C MET A 2 9.53 6.34 -5.79
N THR A 3 9.28 7.62 -6.01
CA THR A 3 9.82 8.69 -5.17
C THR A 3 9.09 8.74 -3.83
N GLU A 4 9.74 9.26 -2.77
CA GLU A 4 9.09 9.46 -1.46
C GLU A 4 7.77 10.23 -1.56
N LYS A 5 7.70 11.21 -2.48
CA LYS A 5 6.48 11.97 -2.75
C LYS A 5 5.34 11.04 -3.20
N GLN A 6 5.62 10.12 -4.12
CA GLN A 6 4.62 9.18 -4.62
C GLN A 6 4.16 8.18 -3.56
N ILE A 7 5.04 7.79 -2.62
CA ILE A 7 4.67 6.94 -1.48
C ILE A 7 3.71 7.69 -0.56
N ARG A 8 4.01 8.96 -0.25
CA ARG A 8 3.21 9.77 0.65
C ARG A 8 1.83 10.07 0.07
N GLU A 9 1.77 10.44 -1.21
CA GLU A 9 0.51 10.62 -1.95
C GLU A 9 -0.32 9.32 -1.97
N PHE A 10 0.34 8.17 -2.07
CA PHE A 10 -0.32 6.88 -2.04
C PHE A 10 -0.94 6.55 -0.66
N ILE A 11 -0.21 6.81 0.43
CA ILE A 11 -0.70 6.61 1.80
C ILE A 11 -1.91 7.52 2.06
N GLU A 12 -1.82 8.82 1.73
CA GLU A 12 -2.90 9.79 1.95
C GLU A 12 -4.17 9.40 1.16
N TRP A 13 -4.02 8.97 -0.10
CA TRP A 13 -5.13 8.49 -0.92
C TRP A 13 -5.79 7.23 -0.32
N THR A 14 -4.97 6.32 0.20
CA THR A 14 -5.44 5.09 0.84
C THR A 14 -6.24 5.40 2.12
N GLU A 15 -5.75 6.31 2.97
CA GLU A 15 -6.47 6.75 4.17
C GLU A 15 -7.81 7.44 3.84
N GLU A 16 -7.85 8.25 2.77
CA GLU A 16 -9.07 8.90 2.30
C GLU A 16 -10.12 7.87 1.83
N LYS A 17 -9.68 6.83 1.11
CA LYS A 17 -10.55 5.73 0.67
C LYS A 17 -11.08 4.92 1.84
N ILE A 18 -10.24 4.61 2.84
CA ILE A 18 -10.67 3.93 4.07
C ILE A 18 -11.76 4.75 4.80
N ARG A 19 -11.63 6.09 4.88
CA ARG A 19 -12.67 6.96 5.49
C ARG A 19 -13.99 7.00 4.72
N LYS A 20 -13.98 6.67 3.43
CA LYS A 20 -15.18 6.70 2.56
C LYS A 20 -16.07 5.45 2.70
N GLY A 21 -15.77 4.54 3.62
CA GLY A 21 -16.59 3.33 3.86
C GLY A 21 -16.42 2.27 2.78
N VAL A 22 -15.29 2.29 2.07
CA VAL A 22 -14.90 1.26 1.11
C VAL A 22 -14.74 -0.06 1.85
N SER A 23 -15.26 -1.15 1.31
CA SER A 23 -15.17 -2.47 1.95
C SER A 23 -13.70 -2.90 2.06
N ARG A 24 -13.41 -3.79 3.03
CA ARG A 24 -12.06 -4.34 3.20
C ARG A 24 -11.60 -5.05 1.91
N GLU A 25 -12.54 -5.70 1.24
CA GLU A 25 -12.34 -6.43 -0.01
C GLU A 25 -11.97 -5.49 -1.16
N GLU A 26 -12.71 -4.39 -1.34
CA GLU A 26 -12.40 -3.37 -2.37
C GLU A 26 -11.05 -2.68 -2.10
N ALA A 27 -10.72 -2.43 -0.83
CA ALA A 27 -9.42 -1.89 -0.45
C ALA A 27 -8.31 -2.89 -0.79
N LEU A 28 -8.48 -4.17 -0.44
CA LEU A 28 -7.51 -5.22 -0.76
C LEU A 28 -7.33 -5.37 -2.27
N GLU A 29 -8.41 -5.46 -3.05
CA GLU A 29 -8.34 -5.54 -4.51
C GLU A 29 -7.61 -4.34 -5.13
N THR A 30 -7.84 -3.13 -4.60
CA THR A 30 -7.15 -1.92 -5.06
C THR A 30 -5.64 -2.00 -4.79
N LEU A 31 -5.24 -2.44 -3.60
CA LEU A 31 -3.84 -2.58 -3.20
C LEU A 31 -3.12 -3.69 -3.99
N VAL A 32 -3.82 -4.80 -4.26
CA VAL A 32 -3.33 -5.90 -5.10
C VAL A 32 -3.21 -5.47 -6.55
N GLY A 33 -4.21 -4.78 -7.09
CA GLY A 33 -4.17 -4.22 -8.45
C GLY A 33 -3.07 -3.18 -8.66
N ALA A 34 -2.70 -2.45 -7.60
CA ALA A 34 -1.55 -1.55 -7.59
C ALA A 34 -0.20 -2.27 -7.42
N GLY A 35 -0.18 -3.58 -7.18
CA GLY A 35 1.03 -4.38 -6.98
C GLY A 35 1.71 -4.15 -5.62
N ILE A 36 0.99 -3.62 -4.64
CA ILE A 36 1.51 -3.28 -3.31
C ILE A 36 1.40 -4.47 -2.37
N LEU A 37 0.23 -5.11 -2.38
CA LEU A 37 -0.03 -6.35 -1.66
C LEU A 37 -0.16 -7.51 -2.65
N ASP A 38 0.11 -8.72 -2.17
CA ASP A 38 -0.35 -9.95 -2.81
C ASP A 38 -1.77 -10.32 -2.35
N TRP A 39 -2.35 -11.35 -2.97
CA TRP A 39 -3.68 -11.84 -2.62
C TRP A 39 -3.77 -12.41 -1.19
N ASP A 40 -2.63 -12.71 -0.57
CA ASP A 40 -2.53 -13.14 0.82
C ASP A 40 -2.43 -11.93 1.79
N GLY A 41 -2.42 -10.71 1.26
CA GLY A 41 -2.36 -9.46 2.02
C GLY A 41 -0.96 -9.08 2.49
N ASN A 42 0.09 -9.73 1.98
CA ASN A 42 1.48 -9.39 2.31
C ASN A 42 2.04 -8.36 1.33
N TYR A 43 2.98 -7.52 1.78
CA TYR A 43 3.68 -6.62 0.88
C TYR A 43 4.47 -7.38 -0.18
N THR A 44 4.34 -6.93 -1.43
CA THR A 44 5.17 -7.42 -2.54
C THR A 44 6.62 -7.01 -2.31
N LYS A 45 7.55 -7.75 -2.92
CA LYS A 45 9.00 -7.58 -2.70
C LYS A 45 9.48 -6.12 -2.80
N PRO A 46 9.11 -5.33 -3.82
CA PRO A 46 9.57 -3.94 -3.92
C PRO A 46 9.14 -3.08 -2.73
N TYR A 47 7.90 -3.25 -2.25
CA TYR A 47 7.38 -2.48 -1.12
C TYR A 47 7.95 -2.95 0.21
N ARG A 48 8.17 -4.25 0.37
CA ARG A 48 8.82 -4.82 1.55
C ARG A 48 10.24 -4.28 1.73
N GLU A 49 11.00 -4.21 0.64
CA GLU A 49 12.35 -3.62 0.64
C GLU A 49 12.31 -2.13 1.03
N MET A 50 11.35 -1.38 0.48
CA MET A 50 11.17 0.05 0.82
C MET A 50 10.77 0.28 2.28
N LEU A 51 9.92 -0.58 2.85
CA LEU A 51 9.52 -0.49 4.26
C LEU A 51 10.70 -0.80 5.19
N ASN A 52 11.48 -1.84 4.88
CA ASN A 52 12.70 -2.18 5.62
C ASN A 52 13.72 -1.02 5.59
N ASP A 53 13.93 -0.41 4.43
CA ASP A 53 14.82 0.76 4.28
C ASP A 53 14.33 1.97 5.09
N ALA A 54 13.02 2.11 5.25
CA ALA A 54 12.39 3.14 6.08
C ALA A 54 12.43 2.80 7.58
N GLY A 55 12.96 1.64 7.98
CA GLY A 55 12.95 1.17 9.37
C GLY A 55 11.55 0.79 9.87
N ILE A 56 10.63 0.49 8.96
CA ILE A 56 9.27 0.06 9.26
C ILE A 56 9.23 -1.46 9.11
N ASP A 57 9.05 -2.17 10.23
CA ASP A 57 8.80 -3.61 10.18
C ASP A 57 7.43 -3.86 9.54
N ALA A 58 7.46 -4.61 8.43
CA ALA A 58 6.33 -4.90 7.54
C ALA A 58 5.74 -6.29 7.78
#